data_AF-A0A8J3BNY7-F1
#
_entry.id   AF-A0A8J3BNY7-F1
#
_cell.length_a   1.000
_cell.length_b   1.000
_cell.length_c   1.000
_cell.angle_alpha   90.00
_cell.angle_beta   90.00
_cell.angle_gamma   90.00
#
_symmetry.space_group_name_H-M   'P 1'
#
loop_
_entity.id
_entity.type
_entity.pdbx_description
1 polymer ?
#
loop_
_entity_poly.entity_id
_entity_poly.type
_entity_poly.pdbx_seq_one_letter_code
_entity_poly.pdbx_strand_id
1 'polypeptide(L)'
;MEKYRSKIRPKTEESLFPRISNQKLNSYLKEIADLCQIKKNLTFHIARHTFATTVTLSNGIPIETVSKLLGHSRISTTQIYAKVIERKVSDDMKKLREQFQDTMNSSDRIPQSL
;
A
#
# COMPACT_ATOMS: atom_id res chain seq x y z
N MET A 1 -17.53 -15.16 6.59
CA MET A 1 -18.53 -14.85 5.54
C MET A 1 -19.93 -14.56 6.09
N GLU A 2 -20.31 -15.07 7.27
CA GLU A 2 -21.65 -14.86 7.87
C GLU A 2 -22.04 -13.38 8.11
N LYS A 3 -21.06 -12.51 8.41
CA LYS A 3 -21.29 -11.10 8.80
C LYS A 3 -21.99 -10.25 7.73
N TYR A 4 -21.86 -10.61 6.45
CA TYR A 4 -22.40 -9.83 5.33
C TYR A 4 -23.73 -10.37 4.78
N ARG A 5 -24.26 -11.45 5.37
CA ARG A 5 -25.43 -12.17 4.84
C ARG A 5 -26.77 -11.44 5.03
N SER A 6 -26.88 -10.55 6.02
CA SER A 6 -28.19 -10.15 6.54
C SER A 6 -28.62 -8.70 6.32
N LYS A 7 -27.76 -7.77 5.89
CA LYS A 7 -28.10 -6.33 5.96
C LYS A 7 -28.28 -5.58 4.65
N ILE A 8 -27.76 -6.06 3.52
CA ILE A 8 -28.02 -5.44 2.21
C ILE A 8 -28.03 -6.53 1.14
N ARG A 9 -29.20 -7.12 0.88
CA ARG A 9 -29.31 -8.17 -0.14
C ARG A 9 -29.12 -7.53 -1.51
N PRO A 10 -28.22 -8.06 -2.36
CA PRO A 10 -28.19 -7.69 -3.76
C PRO A 10 -29.50 -8.11 -4.43
N LYS A 11 -29.97 -7.34 -5.41
CA LYS A 11 -31.20 -7.66 -6.18
C LYS A 11 -31.08 -8.95 -7.00
N THR A 12 -29.88 -9.49 -7.15
CA THR A 12 -29.57 -10.75 -7.82
C THR A 12 -28.69 -11.60 -6.91
N GLU A 13 -28.92 -12.92 -6.85
CA GLU A 13 -28.18 -13.84 -5.97
C GLU A 13 -26.68 -13.97 -6.32
N GLU A 14 -26.24 -13.42 -7.45
CA GLU A 14 -24.89 -13.58 -7.99
C GLU A 14 -23.82 -12.65 -7.38
N SER A 15 -24.20 -11.56 -6.71
CA SER A 15 -23.23 -10.58 -6.21
C SER A 15 -23.11 -10.66 -4.69
N LEU A 16 -21.90 -10.55 -4.14
CA LEU A 16 -21.72 -10.43 -2.69
C LEU A 16 -22.11 -9.03 -2.18
N PHE A 17 -21.95 -8.01 -3.02
CA PHE A 17 -22.23 -6.61 -2.69
C PHE A 17 -23.38 -6.05 -3.55
N PRO A 18 -24.15 -5.09 -3.02
CA PRO A 18 -25.09 -4.33 -3.84
C PRO A 18 -24.35 -3.58 -4.95
N ARG A 19 -24.94 -3.54 -6.15
CA ARG A 19 -24.40 -2.75 -7.26
C ARG A 19 -24.63 -1.27 -6.98
N ILE A 20 -23.56 -0.53 -6.72
CA ILE A 20 -23.58 0.93 -6.53
C ILE A 20 -22.79 1.56 -7.68
N SER A 21 -23.29 2.64 -8.27
CA SER A 21 -22.56 3.36 -9.31
C SER A 21 -21.34 4.07 -8.72
N ASN A 22 -20.27 4.20 -9.51
CA ASN A 22 -19.06 4.93 -9.10
C ASN A 22 -19.38 6.37 -8.65
N GLN A 23 -20.35 7.03 -9.28
CA GLN A 23 -20.79 8.37 -8.93
C GLN A 23 -21.39 8.41 -7.52
N LYS A 24 -22.30 7.48 -7.21
CA LYS A 24 -22.95 7.43 -5.90
C LYS A 24 -21.95 7.08 -4.81
N LEU A 25 -21.06 6.13 -5.08
CA LEU A 25 -20.03 5.74 -4.13
C LEU A 25 -19.03 6.88 -3.87
N ASN A 26 -18.54 7.56 -4.91
CA ASN A 26 -17.67 8.72 -4.72
C ASN A 26 -18.38 9.86 -3.97
N SER A 27 -19.71 9.99 -4.08
CA SER A 27 -20.48 10.95 -3.27
C SER A 27 -20.43 10.60 -1.79
N TYR A 28 -20.58 9.32 -1.44
CA TYR A 28 -20.41 8.86 -0.05
C TYR A 28 -18.98 9.03 0.45
N LEU A 29 -17.96 8.82 -0.40
CA LEU A 29 -16.56 9.07 -0.02
C LEU A 29 -16.29 10.54 0.29
N LYS A 30 -16.97 11.48 -0.39
CA LYS A 30 -16.87 12.91 -0.07
C LYS A 30 -17.46 13.22 1.31
N GLU A 31 -18.65 12.70 1.59
CA GLU A 31 -19.28 12.86 2.91
C GLU A 31 -18.39 12.32 4.04
N ILE A 32 -17.81 11.12 3.85
CA ILE A 32 -16.84 10.55 4.79
C ILE A 32 -15.59 11.44 4.90
N ALA A 33 -15.08 11.97 3.80
CA ALA A 33 -13.93 12.87 3.81
C ALA A 33 -14.22 14.14 4.63
N ASP A 34 -15.41 14.72 4.48
CA ASP A 34 -15.84 15.91 5.19
C ASP A 34 -15.95 15.63 6.71
N LEU A 35 -16.57 14.52 7.09
CA LEU A 35 -16.67 14.08 8.50
C LEU A 35 -15.31 13.82 9.13
N CYS A 36 -14.37 13.26 8.37
CA CYS A 36 -13.00 12.98 8.82
C CYS A 36 -12.05 14.18 8.65
N GLN A 37 -12.53 15.33 8.18
CA GLN A 37 -11.72 16.53 7.90
C GLN A 37 -10.55 16.28 6.93
N ILE A 38 -10.74 15.36 5.98
CA ILE A 38 -9.77 15.03 4.94
C ILE A 38 -9.95 16.00 3.77
N LYS A 39 -8.98 16.91 3.60
CA LYS A 39 -9.01 17.93 2.52
C LYS A 39 -8.83 17.37 1.11
N LYS A 40 -8.33 16.14 0.97
CA LYS A 40 -8.12 15.50 -0.34
C LYS A 40 -9.43 14.93 -0.86
N ASN A 41 -9.73 15.14 -2.14
CA ASN A 41 -10.91 14.57 -2.79
C ASN A 41 -10.83 13.04 -2.86
N LEU A 42 -11.47 12.34 -1.92
CA LEU A 42 -11.44 10.88 -1.84
C LEU A 42 -12.23 10.24 -3.01
N THR A 43 -11.54 9.35 -3.73
CA THR A 43 -12.13 8.51 -4.77
C THR A 43 -11.55 7.11 -4.68
N PHE A 44 -12.19 6.13 -5.33
CA PHE A 44 -11.61 4.78 -5.43
C PHE A 44 -10.24 4.74 -6.10
N HIS A 45 -9.99 5.63 -7.07
CA HIS A 45 -8.67 5.72 -7.70
C HIS A 45 -7.61 6.13 -6.66
N ILE A 46 -7.91 7.06 -5.76
CA ILE A 46 -7.00 7.40 -4.66
C ILE A 46 -6.79 6.21 -3.73
N ALA A 47 -7.86 5.48 -3.36
CA ALA A 47 -7.70 4.29 -2.52
C ALA A 47 -6.76 3.26 -3.17
N ARG A 48 -6.88 3.02 -4.49
CA ARG A 48 -5.98 2.14 -5.25
C ARG A 48 -4.53 2.66 -5.23
N HIS A 49 -4.31 3.96 -5.41
CA HIS A 49 -2.98 4.56 -5.32
C HIS A 49 -2.38 4.45 -3.91
N THR A 50 -3.17 4.71 -2.87
CA THR A 50 -2.74 4.58 -1.47
C THR A 50 -2.38 3.13 -1.13
N PHE A 51 -3.17 2.16 -1.61
CA PHE A 51 -2.83 0.75 -1.45
C PHE A 51 -1.48 0.43 -2.12
N ALA A 52 -1.31 0.83 -3.39
CA ALA A 52 -0.10 0.55 -4.15
C ALA A 52 1.16 1.21 -3.57
N THR A 53 1.06 2.43 -3.06
CA THR A 53 2.23 3.18 -2.60
C THR A 53 2.48 2.98 -1.12
N THR A 54 1.55 3.45 -0.28
CA THR A 54 1.71 3.50 1.18
C THR A 54 1.57 2.14 1.83
N VAL A 55 0.58 1.33 1.42
CA VAL A 55 0.33 0.03 2.07
C VAL A 55 1.33 -1.02 1.60
N THR A 56 1.72 -1.05 0.33
CA THR A 56 2.58 -2.10 -0.22
C THR A 56 4.02 -1.65 -0.48
N LEU A 57 4.28 -0.76 -1.45
CA LEU A 57 5.64 -0.40 -1.86
C LEU A 57 6.48 0.20 -0.71
N SER A 58 5.89 1.08 0.09
CA SER A 58 6.56 1.67 1.27
C SER A 58 6.85 0.66 2.37
N ASN A 59 6.13 -0.47 2.41
CA ASN A 59 6.37 -1.57 3.34
C ASN A 59 7.26 -2.67 2.73
N GLY A 60 7.94 -2.38 1.61
CA GLY A 60 8.95 -3.27 1.04
C GLY A 60 8.40 -4.40 0.17
N ILE A 61 7.11 -4.40 -0.15
CA ILE A 61 6.54 -5.40 -1.05
C ILE A 61 7.08 -5.18 -2.47
N PRO A 62 7.62 -6.21 -3.15
CA PRO A 62 8.16 -6.09 -4.49
C PRO A 62 7.13 -5.59 -5.51
N ILE A 63 7.59 -4.80 -6.48
CA ILE A 63 6.71 -4.15 -7.47
C ILE A 63 5.94 -5.17 -8.32
N GLU A 64 6.54 -6.33 -8.60
CA GLU A 64 5.94 -7.44 -9.33
C GLU A 64 4.73 -8.00 -8.58
N THR A 65 4.87 -8.15 -7.27
CA THR A 65 3.79 -8.58 -6.37
C THR A 65 2.68 -7.54 -6.34
N VAL A 66 3.04 -6.26 -6.20
CA VAL A 66 2.05 -5.16 -6.22
C VAL A 66 1.32 -5.12 -7.56
N SER A 67 2.03 -5.31 -8.67
CA SER A 67 1.44 -5.37 -10.02
C SER A 67 0.39 -6.48 -10.15
N LYS A 68 0.68 -7.67 -9.61
CA LYS A 68 -0.26 -8.80 -9.57
C LYS A 68 -1.48 -8.52 -8.68
N LEU A 69 -1.26 -7.96 -7.48
CA LEU A 69 -2.34 -7.60 -6.55
C LEU A 69 -3.28 -6.54 -7.13
N LEU A 70 -2.75 -5.62 -7.93
CA LEU A 70 -3.54 -4.61 -8.63
C LEU A 70 -4.22 -5.16 -9.89
N GLY A 71 -3.82 -6.33 -10.39
CA GLY A 71 -4.33 -6.90 -11.63
C GLY A 71 -3.85 -6.14 -12.88
N HIS A 72 -2.65 -5.55 -12.83
CA HIS A 72 -2.06 -4.91 -14.00
C HIS A 72 -1.44 -5.95 -14.94
N SER A 73 -1.84 -5.93 -16.21
CA SER A 73 -1.30 -6.82 -17.26
C SER A 73 0.17 -6.54 -17.59
N ARG A 74 0.65 -5.31 -17.31
CA ARG A 74 2.03 -4.89 -17.55
C ARG A 74 2.60 -4.27 -16.29
N ILE A 75 3.83 -4.63 -15.94
CA ILE A 75 4.56 -4.05 -14.81
C ILE A 75 4.75 -2.53 -15.01
N SER A 76 4.88 -2.07 -16.26
CA SER A 76 5.01 -0.65 -16.59
C SER A 76 3.85 0.21 -16.08
N THR A 77 2.64 -0.33 -15.97
CA THR A 77 1.51 0.38 -15.36
C THR A 77 1.73 0.61 -13.87
N THR A 78 2.43 -0.29 -13.18
CA THR A 78 2.80 -0.14 -11.76
C THR A 78 4.02 0.75 -11.58
N GLN A 79 4.86 0.93 -12.61
CA GLN A 79 6.02 1.81 -12.58
C GLN A 79 5.66 3.31 -12.50
N ILE A 80 4.38 3.68 -12.67
CA ILE A 80 3.92 5.06 -12.38
C ILE A 80 4.23 5.49 -10.93
N TYR A 81 4.52 4.53 -10.04
CA TYR A 81 4.92 4.76 -8.64
C TYR A 81 6.45 4.85 -8.43
N ALA A 82 7.23 5.04 -9.50
CA ALA A 82 8.70 5.08 -9.49
C ALA A 82 9.31 5.92 -8.35
N LYS A 83 8.74 7.10 -8.06
CA LYS A 83 9.22 7.98 -6.99
C LYS A 83 9.24 7.31 -5.60
N VAL A 84 8.28 6.44 -5.30
CA VAL A 84 8.23 5.71 -4.03
C VAL A 84 9.32 4.63 -4.00
N ILE A 85 9.58 4.01 -5.15
CA ILE A 85 10.62 2.99 -5.32
C ILE A 85 12.01 3.61 -5.14
N GLU A 86 12.28 4.75 -5.76
CA GLU A 86 13.56 5.48 -5.63
C GLU A 86 13.87 5.83 -4.17
N ARG A 87 12.88 6.37 -3.46
CA ARG A 87 13.02 6.65 -2.02
C ARG A 87 13.33 5.38 -1.24
N LYS A 88 12.61 4.29 -1.51
CA LYS A 88 12.81 3.02 -0.82
C LYS A 88 14.20 2.44 -1.08
N VAL A 89 14.72 2.55 -2.31
CA VAL A 89 16.10 2.14 -2.64
C VAL A 89 17.11 2.93 -1.79
N SER A 90 16.94 4.25 -1.68
CA SER A 90 17.82 5.08 -0.85
C SER A 90 17.77 4.67 0.63
N ASP A 91 16.56 4.47 1.17
CA ASP A 91 16.33 4.06 2.56
C ASP A 91 16.95 2.67 2.84
N ASP A 92 16.83 1.72 1.91
CA ASP A 92 17.40 0.38 2.04
C ASP A 92 18.94 0.40 1.97
N MET A 93 19.54 1.18 1.08
CA MET A 93 20.99 1.32 1.01
C MET A 93 21.58 1.96 2.26
N LYS A 94 20.85 2.91 2.86
CA LYS A 94 21.23 3.50 4.15
C LYS A 94 21.24 2.44 5.25
N LYS A 95 20.17 1.65 5.39
CA LYS A 95 20.10 0.56 6.38
C LYS A 95 21.22 -0.47 6.18
N LEU A 96 21.49 -0.83 4.92
CA LEU A 96 22.55 -1.77 4.59
C LEU A 96 23.92 -1.24 5.05
N ARG A 97 24.20 0.06 4.81
CA ARG A 97 25.43 0.70 5.27
C ARG A 97 25.57 0.69 6.79
N GLU A 98 24.48 0.96 7.52
CA GLU A 98 24.45 0.92 8.99
C GLU A 98 24.77 -0.49 9.51
N GLN A 99 24.15 -1.53 8.94
CA GLN A 99 24.42 -2.92 9.30
C GLN A 99 25.88 -3.33 9.10
N PHE A 100 26.51 -2.89 8.00
CA PHE A 100 27.93 -3.15 7.76
C PHE A 100 28.84 -2.43 8.76
N GLN A 101 28.51 -1.19 9.15
CA GLN A 101 29.28 -0.43 10.14
C GLN A 101 29.18 -1.05 11.53
N ASP A 102 27.99 -1.50 11.95
CA ASP A 102 27.79 -2.18 13.23
C ASP A 102 28.58 -3.49 13.30
N THR A 103 28.63 -4.24 12.19
CA THR A 103 29.39 -5.50 12.09
C THR A 103 30.90 -5.26 12.19
N MET A 104 31.42 -4.21 11.54
CA MET A 104 32.83 -3.82 11.62
C MET A 104 33.22 -3.37 13.03
N ASN A 105 32.44 -2.49 13.66
CA ASN A 105 32.68 -2.00 15.01
C ASN A 105 32.59 -3.09 16.09
N SER A 106 31.85 -4.18 15.83
CA SER A 106 31.75 -5.32 16.74
C SER A 106 32.95 -6.27 16.66
N SER A 107 33.68 -6.26 15.54
CA SER A 107 34.85 -7.11 15.30
C SER A 107 36.14 -6.56 15.93
N ASP A 108 36.18 -5.27 16.27
CA ASP A 108 37.32 -4.60 16.93
C ASP A 108 37.35 -4.79 18.47
N ARG A 109 36.40 -5.53 19.05
CA ARG A 109 36.42 -5.89 20.48
C ARG A 109 37.07 -7.26 20.69
N ILE A 110 38.35 -7.39 20.37
CA ILE A 110 39.19 -8.44 20.97
C ILE A 110 39.52 -7.95 22.40
N PRO A 111 39.09 -8.64 23.47
CA PRO A 111 39.56 -8.32 24.81
C PRO A 111 41.07 -8.61 24.83
N GLN A 112 41.89 -7.60 25.09
CA GLN A 112 43.27 -7.84 25.52
C GLN A 112 43.18 -8.60 26.85
N SER A 113 43.35 -9.93 26.80
CA SER A 113 43.51 -10.74 28.00
C SER A 113 44.93 -10.52 28.55
N LEU A 114 44.98 -10.27 29.86
CA LEU A 114 46.15 -10.15 30.74
C LEU A 114 47.13 -11.32 30.60
#